data_AF-A0A2N2EZT0-F1
#
_entry.id   AF-A0A2N2EZT0-F1
#
_cell.length_a   1.000
_cell.length_b   1.000
_cell.length_c   1.000
_cell.angle_alpha   90.00
_cell.angle_beta   90.00
_cell.angle_gamma   90.00
#
_symmetry.space_group_name_H-M   'P 1'
#
loop_
_entity.id
_entity.type
_entity.pdbx_description
1 polymer ?
#
loop_
_entity_poly.entity_id
_entity_poly.type
_entity_poly.pdbx_seq_one_letter_code
_entity_poly.pdbx_strand_id
1 'polypeptide(L)'
;MSAVKSSYRMGWLVVMFDLPTDTNEEKRKAARFRNDLLDLGYLMLQYSIYVRCAVTLDKKKHLVFELEKISPGTGSVKCLFITDAQWGQMANICDERKYGPRKVDKSFGGEQLQFW
;
A
#
# COMPACT_ATOMS: atom_id res chain seq x y z
N MET A 1 -4.80 34.97 -1.12
CA MET A 1 -3.81 33.88 -1.31
C MET A 1 -4.52 32.72 -1.97
N SER A 2 -4.33 32.53 -3.27
CA SER A 2 -4.95 31.41 -4.00
C SER A 2 -4.33 30.10 -3.53
N ALA A 3 -5.16 29.20 -3.00
CA ALA A 3 -4.73 27.83 -2.76
C ALA A 3 -4.35 27.23 -4.11
N VAL A 4 -3.10 26.77 -4.24
CA VAL A 4 -2.64 25.99 -5.39
C VAL A 4 -3.56 24.79 -5.53
N LYS A 5 -4.44 24.82 -6.53
CA LYS A 5 -5.35 23.71 -6.83
C LYS A 5 -4.49 22.56 -7.33
N SER A 6 -4.25 21.57 -6.47
CA SER A 6 -3.50 20.37 -6.81
C SER A 6 -4.14 19.70 -8.01
N SER A 7 -3.40 19.56 -9.12
CA SER A 7 -3.89 18.94 -10.37
C SER A 7 -4.10 17.43 -10.26
N TYR A 8 -3.71 16.83 -9.13
CA TYR A 8 -3.90 15.41 -8.87
C TYR A 8 -5.34 15.16 -8.42
N ARG A 9 -6.16 14.59 -9.32
CA ARG A 9 -7.54 14.18 -9.03
C ARG A 9 -7.62 12.82 -8.33
N MET A 10 -6.60 11.97 -8.49
CA MET A 10 -6.55 10.62 -7.90
C MET A 10 -5.09 10.15 -7.84
N GLY A 11 -4.70 9.49 -6.75
CA GLY A 11 -3.39 8.86 -6.60
C GLY A 11 -3.43 7.72 -5.59
N TRP A 12 -2.32 7.01 -5.48
CA TRP A 12 -2.17 5.79 -4.70
C TRP A 12 -1.03 5.98 -3.69
N LEU A 13 -1.29 5.66 -2.43
CA LEU A 13 -0.26 5.55 -1.41
C LEU A 13 0.18 4.09 -1.33
N VAL A 14 1.38 3.82 -1.80
CA VAL A 14 2.06 2.52 -1.69
C VAL A 14 2.88 2.50 -0.41
N VAL A 15 2.71 1.46 0.39
CA VAL A 15 3.42 1.21 1.64
C VAL A 15 4.26 -0.04 1.45
N MET A 16 5.56 0.11 1.59
CA MET A 16 6.54 -0.97 1.52
C MET A 16 7.18 -1.11 2.88
N PHE A 17 7.35 -2.33 3.37
CA PHE A 17 8.02 -2.54 4.64
C PHE A 17 8.99 -3.71 4.62
N ASP A 18 9.98 -3.62 5.50
CA ASP A 18 10.88 -4.71 5.83
C ASP A 18 11.02 -4.74 7.34
N LEU A 19 10.41 -5.74 7.98
CA LEU A 19 10.32 -5.85 9.42
C LEU A 19 11.11 -7.07 9.87
N PRO A 20 11.87 -6.98 10.98
CA PRO A 20 12.56 -8.15 11.52
C PRO A 20 11.54 -9.23 11.89
N THR A 21 11.95 -10.50 11.79
CA THR A 21 11.08 -11.66 12.06
C THR A 21 11.84 -12.82 12.72
N ASP A 22 13.00 -12.56 13.32
CA ASP A 22 13.86 -13.61 13.89
C ASP A 22 13.27 -14.16 15.19
N THR A 23 12.65 -13.29 15.99
CA THR A 23 12.01 -13.65 17.26
C THR A 23 10.48 -13.79 17.13
N ASN A 24 9.87 -14.51 18.08
CA ASN A 24 8.41 -14.63 18.14
C ASN A 24 7.70 -13.28 18.38
N GLU A 25 8.34 -12.36 19.11
CA GLU A 25 7.80 -11.03 19.35
C GLU A 25 7.80 -10.18 18.08
N GLU A 26 8.90 -10.22 17.32
CA GLU A 26 9.03 -9.52 16.04
C GLU A 26 8.02 -10.05 15.01
N LYS A 27 7.85 -11.37 14.92
CA LYS A 27 6.81 -11.99 14.07
C LYS A 27 5.41 -11.49 14.45
N ARG A 28 5.10 -11.38 15.74
CA ARG A 28 3.82 -10.85 16.23
C ARG A 28 3.64 -9.37 15.86
N LYS A 29 4.67 -8.54 16.01
CA LYS A 29 4.64 -7.12 15.62
C LYS A 29 4.45 -6.95 14.11
N ALA A 30 5.15 -7.75 13.29
CA ALA A 30 5.00 -7.73 11.84
C ALA A 30 3.60 -8.17 11.39
N ALA A 31 3.06 -9.24 12.00
CA ALA A 31 1.71 -9.70 11.74
C ALA A 31 0.66 -8.66 12.15
N ARG A 32 0.85 -7.99 13.30
CA ARG A 32 -0.02 -6.91 13.76
C ARG A 32 -0.02 -5.74 12.78
N PHE A 33 1.15 -5.24 12.39
CA PHE A 33 1.25 -4.14 11.43
C PHE A 33 0.54 -4.45 10.11
N ARG A 34 0.71 -5.67 9.60
CA ARG A 34 -0.02 -6.15 8.42
C ARG A 34 -1.53 -6.12 8.62
N ASN A 35 -2.04 -6.59 9.75
CA ASN A 35 -3.47 -6.62 10.01
C ASN A 35 -4.02 -5.20 10.18
N ASP A 36 -3.29 -4.32 10.87
CA ASP A 36 -3.64 -2.90 11.01
C ASP A 36 -3.75 -2.22 9.63
N LEU A 37 -2.87 -2.55 8.67
CA LEU A 37 -2.97 -2.07 7.28
C LEU A 37 -4.26 -2.56 6.61
N LEU A 38 -4.62 -3.84 6.76
CA LEU A 38 -5.85 -4.40 6.19
C LEU A 38 -7.10 -3.76 6.81
N ASP A 39 -7.12 -3.56 8.13
CA ASP A 39 -8.23 -2.92 8.86
C ASP A 39 -8.38 -1.45 8.46
N LEU A 40 -7.27 -0.77 8.17
CA LEU A 40 -7.29 0.55 7.58
C LEU A 40 -7.76 0.53 6.12
N GLY A 41 -7.96 -0.63 5.48
CA GLY A 41 -8.43 -0.74 4.10
C GLY A 41 -7.33 -0.56 3.06
N TYR A 42 -6.08 -0.88 3.40
CA TYR A 42 -5.04 -1.09 2.41
C TYR A 42 -5.21 -2.45 1.75
N LEU A 43 -4.91 -2.51 0.46
CA LEU A 43 -4.97 -3.71 -0.35
C LEU A 43 -3.57 -4.29 -0.50
N MET A 44 -3.44 -5.60 -0.38
CA MET A 44 -2.16 -6.29 -0.52
C MET A 44 -1.81 -6.44 -2.01
N LEU A 45 -0.73 -5.78 -2.45
CA LEU A 45 -0.23 -5.88 -3.83
C LEU A 45 0.73 -7.07 -3.96
N GLN A 46 1.72 -7.15 -3.07
CA GLN A 46 2.72 -8.23 -2.98
C GLN A 46 3.10 -8.45 -1.51
N TYR A 47 4.01 -9.41 -1.24
CA TYR A 47 4.57 -9.50 0.11
C TYR A 47 5.23 -8.19 0.50
N SER A 48 4.84 -7.73 1.69
CA SER A 48 5.33 -6.48 2.27
C SER A 48 5.07 -5.22 1.44
N ILE A 49 4.16 -5.28 0.46
CA ILE A 49 3.74 -4.14 -0.34
C ILE A 49 2.21 -4.03 -0.31
N TYR A 50 1.73 -2.91 0.21
CA TYR A 50 0.32 -2.60 0.39
C TYR A 50 0.00 -1.27 -0.26
N VAL A 51 -1.25 -1.06 -0.68
CA VAL A 51 -1.64 0.15 -1.40
C VAL A 51 -3.03 0.62 -1.03
N ARG A 52 -3.23 1.94 -1.01
CA ARG A 52 -4.54 2.55 -0.76
C ARG A 52 -4.75 3.79 -1.62
N CYS A 53 -5.98 4.00 -2.09
CA CYS A 53 -6.35 5.21 -2.81
C CYS A 53 -6.24 6.46 -1.92
N ALA A 54 -5.64 7.51 -2.48
CA ALA A 54 -5.44 8.82 -1.88
C ALA A 54 -5.84 9.89 -2.91
N VAL A 55 -7.12 10.25 -2.90
CA VAL A 55 -7.74 11.20 -3.85
C VAL A 55 -7.12 12.60 -3.80
N THR A 56 -6.64 13.02 -2.62
CA THR A 56 -6.07 14.36 -2.41
C THR A 56 -4.75 14.31 -1.64
N LEU A 57 -3.94 15.36 -1.75
CA LEU A 57 -2.71 15.50 -0.97
C LEU A 57 -2.96 15.53 0.54
N ASP A 58 -4.10 16.07 0.98
CA ASP A 58 -4.46 16.07 2.40
C ASP A 58 -4.85 14.67 2.88
N LYS A 59 -5.54 13.89 2.03
CA LYS A 59 -5.80 12.48 2.32
C LYS A 59 -4.49 11.70 2.41
N LYS A 60 -3.53 11.94 1.51
CA LYS A 60 -2.17 11.36 1.60
C LYS A 60 -1.53 11.69 2.94
N LYS A 61 -1.50 12.96 3.36
CA LYS A 61 -0.90 13.36 4.65
C LYS A 61 -1.55 12.65 5.82
N HIS A 62 -2.89 12.58 5.83
CA HIS A 62 -3.62 11.88 6.88
C HIS A 62 -3.29 10.38 6.90
N LEU A 63 -3.21 9.73 5.74
CA LEU A 63 -2.84 8.31 5.66
C LEU A 63 -1.42 8.06 6.19
N VAL A 64 -0.45 8.93 5.86
CA VAL A 64 0.91 8.84 6.41
C VAL A 64 0.90 9.01 7.93
N PHE A 65 0.13 9.96 8.45
CA PHE A 65 -0.02 10.15 9.90
C PHE A 65 -0.61 8.92 10.60
N GLU A 66 -1.60 8.25 10.00
CA GLU A 66 -2.12 6.99 10.55
C GLU A 66 -1.07 5.87 10.53
N LEU A 67 -0.26 5.79 9.46
CA LEU A 67 0.84 4.82 9.38
C LEU A 67 1.90 5.05 10.46
N GLU A 68 2.23 6.30 10.79
CA GLU A 68 3.15 6.63 11.87
C GLU A 68 2.64 6.11 13.22
N LYS A 69 1.33 6.18 13.48
CA LYS A 69 0.72 5.68 14.73
C LYS A 69 0.77 4.17 14.87
N ILE A 70 0.56 3.44 13.78
CA ILE A 70 0.56 1.97 13.78
C ILE A 70 1.95 1.37 13.55
N SER A 71 2.95 2.20 13.26
CA SER A 71 4.32 1.77 12.98
C SER A 71 4.87 0.88 14.10
N PRO A 72 5.49 -0.27 13.78
CA PRO A 72 5.99 -1.22 14.77
C PRO A 72 7.21 -0.72 15.57
N GLY A 73 7.75 0.46 15.22
CA GLY A 73 8.93 1.06 15.87
C GLY A 73 10.25 0.34 15.59
N THR A 74 10.22 -0.68 14.72
CA THR A 74 11.36 -1.48 14.29
C THR A 74 11.30 -1.72 12.78
N GLY A 75 12.43 -2.13 12.19
CA GLY A 75 12.52 -2.34 10.74
C GLY A 75 12.44 -1.04 9.94
N SER A 76 12.04 -1.14 8.68
CA SER A 76 11.89 -0.02 7.75
C SER A 76 10.49 -0.02 7.16
N VAL A 77 9.81 1.12 7.23
CA VAL A 77 8.56 1.37 6.51
C VAL A 77 8.78 2.56 5.59
N LYS A 78 8.48 2.39 4.30
CA LYS A 78 8.61 3.40 3.26
C LYS A 78 7.26 3.64 2.61
N CYS A 79 6.92 4.91 2.41
CA CYS A 79 5.68 5.31 1.75
C CYS A 79 6.01 6.03 0.44
N LEU A 80 5.39 5.60 -0.65
CA LEU A 80 5.52 6.20 -1.97
C LEU A 80 4.15 6.61 -2.46
N PHE A 81 4.00 7.88 -2.86
CA PHE A 81 2.80 8.35 -3.52
C PHE A 81 2.99 8.29 -5.03
N ILE A 82 2.07 7.62 -5.72
CA ILE A 82 2.08 7.40 -7.16
C ILE A 82 0.78 7.99 -7.72
N THR A 83 0.82 8.68 -8.85
CA THR A 83 -0.41 9.17 -9.50
C THR A 83 -1.13 8.02 -10.18
N ASP A 84 -2.43 8.16 -10.41
CA ASP A 84 -3.19 7.14 -11.13
C ASP A 84 -2.62 6.86 -12.55
N ALA A 85 -2.16 7.91 -13.24
CA ALA A 85 -1.51 7.78 -14.55
C ALA A 85 -0.17 7.03 -14.50
N GLN A 86 0.60 7.16 -13.41
CA GLN A 86 1.82 6.39 -13.20
C GLN A 86 1.52 4.95 -12.80
N TRP A 87 0.47 4.74 -12.01
CA TRP A 87 0.00 3.41 -11.63
C TRP A 87 -0.45 2.61 -12.85
N GLY A 88 -1.21 3.22 -13.77
CA GLY A 88 -1.64 2.58 -15.02
C GLY A 88 -0.50 2.19 -15.97
N GLN A 89 0.70 2.76 -15.78
CA GLN A 89 1.90 2.40 -16.55
C GLN A 89 2.73 1.28 -15.88
N MET A 90 2.27 0.74 -14.76
CA MET A 90 2.95 -0.35 -14.06
C MET A 90 3.02 -1.60 -14.94
N ALA A 91 4.25 -2.06 -15.25
CA ALA A 91 4.48 -3.30 -15.95
C ALA A 91 4.49 -4.48 -14.97
N ASN A 92 3.66 -5.50 -15.24
CA ASN A 92 3.63 -6.73 -14.46
C ASN A 92 4.51 -7.80 -15.13
N ILE A 93 5.55 -8.25 -14.44
CA ILE A 93 6.46 -9.32 -14.90
C ILE A 93 6.39 -10.45 -13.88
N CYS A 94 5.84 -11.60 -14.26
CA CYS A 94 5.69 -12.76 -13.39
C CYS A 94 5.98 -14.07 -14.14
N ASP A 95 6.62 -15.03 -13.45
CA ASP A 95 6.73 -16.41 -13.93
C ASP A 95 5.51 -17.20 -13.47
N GLU A 96 4.61 -17.52 -14.40
CA GLU A 96 3.35 -18.21 -14.15
C GLU A 96 3.53 -19.58 -13.48
N ARG A 97 4.72 -20.20 -13.61
CA ARG A 97 4.99 -21.54 -13.06
C ARG A 97 5.28 -21.56 -11.56
N LYS A 98 5.59 -20.42 -10.94
CA LYS A 98 6.01 -20.34 -9.52
C LYS A 98 4.99 -19.69 -8.58
N TYR A 99 3.89 -19.14 -9.10
CA TYR A 99 2.81 -18.65 -8.25
C TYR A 99 2.01 -19.84 -7.72
N GLY A 100 2.35 -20.29 -6.51
CA GLY A 100 1.48 -21.18 -5.73
C GLY A 100 0.08 -20.59 -5.53
N PRO A 101 -0.87 -21.32 -4.91
CA PRO A 101 -2.32 -21.05 -4.96
C PRO A 101 -2.80 -19.73 -4.33
N ARG A 102 -1.89 -18.87 -3.85
CA ARG A 102 -2.22 -17.49 -3.48
C ARG A 102 -2.50 -16.71 -4.76
N LYS A 103 -3.75 -16.82 -5.20
CA LYS A 103 -4.36 -15.93 -6.17
C LYS A 103 -4.12 -14.51 -5.64
N VAL A 104 -3.13 -13.80 -6.19
CA VAL A 104 -3.24 -12.33 -6.27
C VAL A 104 -4.59 -12.15 -6.93
N ASP A 105 -5.52 -11.53 -6.21
CA ASP A 105 -6.87 -11.41 -6.72
C ASP A 105 -6.77 -10.76 -8.09
N LYS A 106 -7.19 -11.48 -9.14
CA LYS A 106 -7.11 -10.98 -10.51
C LYS A 106 -8.01 -9.75 -10.70
N SER A 107 -8.86 -9.44 -9.72
CA SER A 107 -9.58 -8.18 -9.58
C SER A 107 -8.63 -6.98 -9.41
N PHE A 108 -7.42 -7.19 -8.88
CA PHE A 108 -6.38 -6.19 -8.69
C PHE A 108 -5.61 -5.93 -10.00
N GLY A 109 -6.35 -5.44 -10.99
CA GLY A 109 -5.83 -5.16 -12.33
C GLY A 109 -6.86 -4.71 -13.35
N GLY A 110 -8.15 -4.68 -13.01
CA GLY A 110 -9.18 -4.25 -13.96
C GLY A 110 -10.40 -3.71 -13.25
N GLU A 111 -11.27 -4.59 -12.75
CA GLU A 111 -12.65 -4.22 -12.40
C GLU A 111 -12.80 -3.55 -11.02
N GLN A 112 -12.13 -4.03 -9.96
CA GLN A 112 -12.34 -3.51 -8.61
C GLN A 112 -11.79 -2.08 -8.41
N LEU A 113 -10.87 -1.66 -9.27
CA LEU A 113 -10.30 -0.31 -9.31
C LEU A 113 -11.11 0.64 -10.22
N GLN A 114 -12.02 0.13 -11.06
CA GLN A 114 -12.91 0.95 -11.90
C GLN A 114 -14.12 1.50 -11.13
N PHE A 115 -14.41 0.94 -9.95
CA PHE A 115 -15.56 1.32 -9.13
C PHE A 115 -15.27 2.47 -8.15
N TRP A 116 -14.07 3.06 -8.17
CA TRP A 116 -13.67 4.18 -7.30
C TRP A 116 -13.29 5.42 -8.09
#